data_AF-A0A370K9L4-F1
#
_entry.id   AF-A0A370K9L4-F1
#
_cell.length_a   1.000
_cell.length_b   1.000
_cell.length_c   1.000
_cell.angle_alpha   90.00
_cell.angle_beta   90.00
_cell.angle_gamma   90.00
#
_symmetry.space_group_name_H-M   'P 1'
#
loop_
_entity.id
_entity.type
_entity.pdbx_description
1 polymer ?
#
loop_
_entity_poly.entity_id
_entity_poly.type
_entity_poly.pdbx_seq_one_letter_code
_entity_poly.pdbx_strand_id
1 'polypeptide(L)'
;MTDRKLRFRQALARITRVREQQAAASLAHAAAVVKQCEEARGQAMDVRNAVERERGRCLDADAGLDMARYALLGTMHEACEKRVDLATDAWETADAVRLACGETHLHARHRWERANEEAAQYRSDLAAQLHQKRMEDGIELWLQGRERA
;
A
#
# COMPACT_ATOMS: atom_id res chain seq x y z
N MET A 1 -18.06 -14.97 32.01
CA MET A 1 -17.69 -15.44 30.65
C MET A 1 -17.70 -14.32 29.58
N THR A 2 -18.56 -13.31 29.68
CA THR A 2 -18.71 -12.21 28.71
C THR A 2 -17.46 -11.32 28.55
N ASP A 3 -16.77 -11.03 29.66
CA ASP A 3 -15.57 -10.16 29.64
C ASP A 3 -14.38 -10.79 28.88
N ARG A 4 -14.24 -12.12 28.92
CA ARG A 4 -13.22 -12.86 28.15
C ARG A 4 -13.45 -12.77 26.64
N LYS A 5 -14.72 -12.84 26.21
CA LYS A 5 -15.11 -12.72 24.78
C LYS A 5 -14.84 -11.31 24.26
N LEU A 6 -15.10 -10.29 25.07
CA LEU A 6 -14.81 -8.90 24.70
C LEU A 6 -13.30 -8.67 24.53
N ARG A 7 -12.49 -9.13 25.50
CA ARG A 7 -11.02 -9.03 25.42
C ARG A 7 -10.47 -9.75 24.19
N PHE A 8 -11.01 -10.92 23.85
CA PHE A 8 -10.61 -11.66 22.64
C PHE A 8 -10.89 -10.85 21.36
N ARG A 9 -12.09 -10.27 21.22
CA ARG A 9 -12.43 -9.43 20.05
C ARG A 9 -11.58 -8.17 19.96
N GLN A 10 -11.31 -7.52 21.10
CA GLN A 10 -10.39 -6.38 21.14
C GLN A 10 -8.95 -6.76 20.77
N ALA A 11 -8.48 -7.92 21.20
CA ALA A 11 -7.17 -8.44 20.80
C ALA A 11 -7.13 -8.73 19.30
N LEU A 12 -8.18 -9.35 18.75
CA LEU A 12 -8.30 -9.59 17.31
C LEU A 12 -8.26 -8.27 16.51
N ALA A 13 -9.02 -7.25 16.92
CA ALA A 13 -9.03 -5.93 16.29
C ALA A 13 -7.65 -5.24 16.35
N ARG A 14 -6.88 -5.44 17.42
CA ARG A 14 -5.50 -4.94 17.52
C ARG A 14 -4.56 -5.66 16.56
N ILE A 15 -4.66 -6.99 16.48
CA ILE A 15 -3.82 -7.81 15.59
C ILE A 15 -4.11 -7.45 14.12
N THR A 16 -5.38 -7.34 13.74
CA THR A 16 -5.75 -6.95 12.37
C THR A 16 -5.30 -5.53 12.06
N ARG A 17 -5.34 -4.60 13.02
CA ARG A 17 -4.77 -3.25 12.86
C ARG A 17 -3.26 -3.28 12.60
N VAL A 18 -2.50 -4.06 13.34
CA VAL A 18 -1.05 -4.19 13.11
C VAL A 18 -0.77 -4.75 11.71
N ARG A 19 -1.55 -5.75 11.26
CA ARG A 19 -1.41 -6.29 9.90
C ARG A 19 -1.77 -5.29 8.82
N GLU A 20 -2.80 -4.47 9.04
CA GLU A 20 -3.16 -3.37 8.14
C GLU A 20 -2.03 -2.34 8.04
N GLN A 21 -1.44 -1.95 9.16
CA GLN A 21 -0.30 -1.03 9.21
C GLN A 21 0.94 -1.60 8.52
N GLN A 22 1.23 -2.90 8.71
CA GLN A 22 2.31 -3.58 8.01
C GLN A 22 2.07 -3.60 6.49
N ALA A 23 0.86 -3.92 6.06
CA ALA A 23 0.51 -3.90 4.64
C ALA A 23 0.57 -2.49 4.04
N ALA A 24 0.15 -1.46 4.80
CA ALA A 24 0.27 -0.06 4.41
C ALA A 24 1.74 0.36 4.25
N ALA A 25 2.61 -0.05 5.17
CA ALA A 25 4.05 0.20 5.09
C ALA A 25 4.69 -0.48 3.87
N SER A 26 4.32 -1.74 3.60
CA SER A 26 4.78 -2.46 2.40
C SER A 26 4.33 -1.77 1.11
N LEU A 27 3.08 -1.29 1.05
CA LEU A 27 2.56 -0.54 -0.08
C LEU A 27 3.32 0.80 -0.28
N ALA A 28 3.59 1.53 0.80
CA ALA A 28 4.35 2.77 0.75
C ALA A 28 5.79 2.53 0.25
N HIS A 29 6.42 1.45 0.69
CA HIS A 29 7.73 1.05 0.21
C HIS A 29 7.70 0.69 -1.29
N ALA A 30 6.75 -0.13 -1.73
CA ALA A 30 6.60 -0.48 -3.14
C ALA A 30 6.34 0.75 -4.03
N ALA A 31 5.52 1.70 -3.57
CA ALA A 31 5.30 2.96 -4.27
C ALA A 31 6.57 3.81 -4.40
N ALA A 32 7.41 3.83 -3.36
CA ALA A 32 8.70 4.52 -3.42
C ALA A 32 9.65 3.86 -4.44
N VAL A 33 9.67 2.52 -4.53
CA VAL A 33 10.45 1.79 -5.53
C VAL A 33 9.97 2.10 -6.94
N VAL A 34 8.65 2.11 -7.19
CA VAL A 34 8.09 2.49 -8.51
C VAL A 34 8.56 3.87 -8.93
N LYS A 35 8.53 4.84 -8.01
CA LYS A 35 9.01 6.20 -8.30
C LYS A 35 10.50 6.23 -8.66
N GLN A 36 11.33 5.47 -7.94
CA GLN A 36 12.76 5.36 -8.27
C GLN A 36 12.98 4.72 -9.64
N CYS A 37 12.23 3.67 -9.98
CA CYS A 37 12.29 3.04 -11.30
C CYS A 37 11.82 3.98 -12.42
N GLU A 38 10.79 4.79 -12.16
CA GLU A 38 10.30 5.80 -13.10
C GLU A 38 11.34 6.88 -13.38
N GLU A 39 12.00 7.39 -12.32
CA GLU A 39 13.11 8.36 -12.44
C GLU A 39 14.29 7.75 -13.23
N ALA A 40 14.67 6.50 -12.93
CA ALA A 40 15.74 5.80 -13.64
C ALA A 40 15.42 5.58 -15.13
N ARG A 41 14.16 5.23 -15.44
CA ARG A 41 13.66 5.10 -16.83
C ARG A 41 13.71 6.44 -17.55
N GLY A 42 13.25 7.52 -16.91
CA GLY A 42 13.33 8.87 -17.47
C GLY A 42 14.76 9.27 -17.82
N GLN A 43 15.71 9.05 -16.89
CA GLN A 43 17.13 9.30 -17.13
C GLN A 43 17.68 8.46 -18.31
N ALA A 44 17.31 7.18 -18.43
CA ALA A 44 17.74 6.34 -19.54
C ALA A 44 17.22 6.86 -20.89
N MET A 45 15.95 7.29 -20.94
CA MET A 45 15.35 7.89 -22.13
C MET A 45 16.02 9.21 -22.51
N ASP A 46 16.30 10.08 -21.53
CA ASP A 46 16.97 11.36 -21.78
C ASP A 46 18.36 11.18 -22.37
N VAL A 47 19.14 10.23 -21.83
CA VAL A 47 20.47 9.88 -22.35
C VAL A 47 20.37 9.33 -23.77
N ARG A 48 19.44 8.40 -24.03
CA ARG A 48 19.21 7.86 -25.37
C ARG A 48 18.88 8.97 -26.37
N ASN A 49 17.93 9.84 -26.02
CA ASN A 49 17.49 10.96 -26.87
C ASN A 49 18.62 11.97 -27.09
N ALA A 50 19.54 12.14 -26.14
CA ALA A 50 20.73 12.98 -26.32
C ALA A 50 21.70 12.35 -27.33
N VAL A 51 21.97 11.04 -27.23
CA VAL A 51 22.82 10.31 -28.18
C VAL A 51 22.21 10.33 -29.59
N GLU A 52 20.89 10.13 -29.71
CA GLU A 52 20.19 10.19 -31.00
C GLU A 52 20.29 11.58 -31.63
N ARG A 53 20.11 12.65 -30.86
CA ARG A 53 20.29 14.02 -31.33
C ARG A 53 21.71 14.29 -31.82
N GLU A 54 22.73 13.87 -31.07
CA GLU A 54 24.13 14.03 -31.48
C GLU A 54 24.46 13.21 -32.73
N ARG A 55 23.85 12.02 -32.87
CA ARG A 55 23.98 11.19 -34.07
C ARG A 55 23.36 11.87 -35.29
N GLY A 56 22.18 12.49 -35.15
CA GLY A 56 21.55 13.30 -36.20
C GLY A 56 22.43 14.47 -36.62
N ARG A 57 22.99 15.22 -35.67
CA ARG A 57 23.93 16.33 -35.96
C ARG A 57 25.17 15.91 -36.72
N CYS A 58 25.63 14.67 -36.57
CA CYS A 58 26.77 14.17 -37.36
C CYS A 58 26.41 14.02 -38.84
N LEU A 59 25.15 13.71 -39.16
CA LEU A 59 24.66 13.59 -40.54
C LEU A 59 24.47 14.96 -41.22
N ASP A 60 24.11 15.98 -40.43
CA ASP A 60 23.85 17.34 -40.91
C ASP A 60 25.13 18.22 -40.99
N ALA A 61 26.32 17.66 -40.74
CA ALA A 61 27.56 18.42 -40.67
C ALA A 61 28.08 18.84 -42.06
N ASP A 62 28.09 20.15 -42.33
CA ASP A 62 28.58 20.77 -43.58
C ASP A 62 30.04 20.45 -43.94
N ALA A 63 30.85 20.03 -42.95
CA ALA A 63 32.28 19.73 -43.10
C ALA A 63 32.58 18.29 -43.55
N GLY A 64 31.54 17.47 -43.81
CA GLY A 64 31.67 16.06 -44.14
C GLY A 64 31.44 15.14 -42.94
N LEU A 65 30.93 13.93 -43.21
CA LEU A 65 30.52 12.96 -42.19
C LEU A 65 31.73 12.31 -41.51
N ASP A 66 31.90 12.58 -40.21
CA ASP A 66 32.84 11.83 -39.36
C ASP A 66 32.28 10.43 -39.08
N MET A 67 32.68 9.48 -39.92
CA MET A 67 32.25 8.08 -39.83
C MET A 67 32.64 7.40 -38.51
N ALA A 68 33.77 7.78 -37.91
CA ALA A 68 34.23 7.17 -36.65
C ALA A 68 33.34 7.63 -35.49
N ARG A 69 33.04 8.93 -35.42
CA ARG A 69 32.10 9.49 -34.44
C ARG A 69 30.69 8.94 -34.63
N TYR A 70 30.21 8.84 -35.88
CA TYR A 70 28.89 8.29 -36.18
C TYR A 70 28.77 6.82 -35.75
N ALA A 71 29.79 5.99 -36.04
CA ALA A 71 29.81 4.59 -35.62
C ALA A 71 29.81 4.42 -34.10
N LEU A 72 30.58 5.26 -33.37
CA LEU A 72 30.58 5.27 -31.90
C LEU A 72 29.21 5.66 -31.34
N LEU A 73 28.56 6.69 -31.88
CA LEU A 73 27.22 7.09 -31.46
C LEU A 73 26.17 6.01 -31.78
N GLY A 74 26.37 5.22 -32.84
CA GLY A 74 25.56 4.04 -33.14
C GLY A 74 25.63 2.98 -32.04
N THR A 75 26.84 2.60 -31.62
CA THR A 75 27.01 1.60 -30.54
C THR A 75 26.53 2.12 -29.19
N MET A 76 26.74 3.41 -28.90
CA MET A 76 26.18 4.06 -27.71
C MET A 76 24.66 4.09 -27.74
N HIS A 77 24.05 4.34 -28.89
CA HIS A 77 22.60 4.34 -29.04
C HIS A 77 22.01 2.96 -28.77
N GLU A 78 22.59 1.90 -29.35
CA GLU A 78 22.18 0.51 -29.06
C GLU A 78 22.31 0.15 -27.58
N ALA A 79 23.39 0.59 -26.92
CA ALA A 79 23.56 0.39 -25.48
C ALA A 79 22.52 1.16 -24.65
N CYS A 80 22.14 2.37 -25.11
CA CYS A 80 21.10 3.16 -24.48
C CYS A 80 19.71 2.54 -24.65
N GLU A 81 19.38 1.99 -25.82
CA GLU A 81 18.11 1.26 -26.03
C GLU A 81 18.00 0.08 -25.08
N LYS A 82 19.03 -0.77 -24.98
CA LYS A 82 19.05 -1.88 -24.01
C LYS A 82 18.87 -1.40 -22.57
N ARG A 83 19.43 -0.24 -22.22
CA ARG A 83 19.26 0.35 -20.89
C ARG A 83 17.83 0.85 -20.65
N VAL A 84 17.19 1.43 -21.67
CA VAL A 84 15.79 1.85 -21.61
C VAL A 84 14.87 0.63 -21.46
N ASP A 85 15.13 -0.44 -22.21
CA ASP A 85 14.37 -1.70 -22.10
C ASP A 85 14.47 -2.26 -20.67
N LEU A 86 15.69 -2.42 -20.15
CA LEU A 86 15.90 -2.91 -18.79
C LEU A 86 15.25 -2.01 -17.72
N ALA A 87 15.30 -0.69 -17.90
CA ALA A 87 14.65 0.24 -16.96
C ALA A 87 13.11 0.18 -17.05
N THR A 88 12.58 -0.11 -18.24
CA THR A 88 11.14 -0.30 -18.46
C THR A 88 10.67 -1.59 -17.83
N ASP A 89 11.36 -2.72 -18.06
CA ASP A 89 11.07 -4.00 -17.43
C ASP A 89 11.11 -3.91 -15.89
N ALA A 90 12.10 -3.20 -15.35
CA ALA A 90 12.21 -2.96 -13.92
C ALA A 90 11.04 -2.14 -13.37
N TRP A 91 10.61 -1.11 -14.09
CA TRP A 91 9.45 -0.28 -13.72
C TRP A 91 8.15 -1.09 -13.77
N GLU A 92 7.92 -1.89 -14.81
CA GLU A 92 6.74 -2.76 -14.93
C GLU A 92 6.69 -3.78 -13.80
N THR A 93 7.83 -4.40 -13.49
CA THR A 93 7.95 -5.35 -12.37
C THR A 93 7.64 -4.66 -11.03
N ALA A 94 8.18 -3.47 -10.81
CA ALA A 94 7.91 -2.70 -9.59
C ALA A 94 6.43 -2.30 -9.48
N ASP A 95 5.80 -1.92 -10.59
CA ASP A 95 4.38 -1.54 -10.61
C ASP A 95 3.48 -2.75 -10.33
N ALA A 96 3.78 -3.91 -10.90
CA ALA A 96 3.08 -5.17 -10.59
C ALA A 96 3.17 -5.52 -9.09
N VAL A 97 4.34 -5.36 -8.48
CA VAL A 97 4.53 -5.56 -7.03
C VAL A 97 3.71 -4.54 -6.23
N ARG A 98 3.71 -3.26 -6.62
CA ARG A 98 2.91 -2.20 -5.98
C ARG A 98 1.41 -2.54 -6.02
N LEU A 99 0.90 -3.03 -7.14
CA LEU A 99 -0.50 -3.45 -7.28
C LEU A 99 -0.83 -4.61 -6.34
N ALA A 100 0.01 -5.65 -6.29
CA ALA A 100 -0.16 -6.76 -5.35
C ALA A 100 -0.12 -6.30 -3.87
N CYS A 101 0.78 -5.37 -3.52
CA CYS A 101 0.79 -4.74 -2.21
C CYS A 101 -0.50 -3.93 -1.93
N GLY A 102 -1.06 -3.29 -2.95
CA GLY A 102 -2.33 -2.57 -2.87
C GLY A 102 -3.50 -3.49 -2.52
N GLU A 103 -3.62 -4.63 -3.20
CA GLU A 103 -4.65 -5.64 -2.93
C GLU A 103 -4.53 -6.21 -1.51
N THR A 104 -3.31 -6.55 -1.08
CA THR A 104 -3.09 -7.06 0.28
C THR A 104 -3.41 -6.04 1.36
N HIS A 105 -3.09 -4.75 1.13
CA HIS A 105 -3.48 -3.67 2.02
C HIS A 105 -5.00 -3.50 2.11
N LEU A 106 -5.71 -3.51 0.98
CA LEU A 106 -7.18 -3.43 0.96
C LEU A 106 -7.83 -4.59 1.75
N HIS A 107 -7.34 -5.82 1.53
CA HIS A 107 -7.83 -6.98 2.29
C HIS A 107 -7.53 -6.88 3.79
N ALA A 108 -6.34 -6.41 4.16
CA ALA A 108 -5.98 -6.21 5.56
C ALA A 108 -6.86 -5.14 6.22
N ARG A 109 -7.10 -4.03 5.51
CA ARG A 109 -7.99 -2.95 5.95
C ARG A 109 -9.42 -3.43 6.17
N HIS A 110 -10.01 -4.15 5.22
CA HIS A 110 -11.37 -4.69 5.39
C HIS A 110 -11.47 -5.67 6.56
N ARG A 111 -10.44 -6.49 6.81
CA ARG A 111 -10.42 -7.37 7.99
C ARG A 111 -10.33 -6.59 9.28
N TRP A 112 -9.59 -5.49 9.31
CA TRP A 112 -9.53 -4.61 10.46
C TRP A 112 -10.87 -3.91 10.70
N GLU A 113 -11.49 -3.35 9.67
CA GLU A 113 -12.81 -2.68 9.74
C GLU A 113 -13.86 -3.62 10.35
N ARG A 114 -14.00 -4.84 9.80
CA ARG A 114 -14.93 -5.86 10.34
C ARG A 114 -14.63 -6.23 11.79
N ALA A 115 -13.36 -6.50 12.12
CA ALA A 115 -12.98 -6.86 13.48
C ALA A 115 -13.27 -5.73 14.48
N ASN A 116 -13.10 -4.48 14.05
CA ASN A 116 -13.36 -3.30 14.87
C ASN A 116 -14.86 -3.07 15.06
N GLU A 117 -15.67 -3.24 14.01
CA GLU A 117 -17.14 -3.20 14.06
C GLU A 117 -17.69 -4.27 15.00
N GLU A 118 -17.26 -5.53 14.87
CA GLU A 118 -17.67 -6.62 15.76
C GLU A 118 -17.30 -6.35 17.23
N ALA A 119 -16.13 -5.76 17.47
CA ALA A 119 -15.69 -5.38 18.81
C ALA A 119 -16.47 -4.17 19.36
N ALA A 120 -16.92 -3.24 18.51
CA ALA A 120 -17.77 -2.12 18.90
C ALA A 120 -19.20 -2.58 19.21
N GLN A 121 -19.79 -3.39 18.32
CA GLN A 121 -21.12 -3.95 18.52
C GLN A 121 -21.19 -4.75 19.82
N TYR A 122 -20.22 -5.64 20.07
CA TYR A 122 -20.25 -6.43 21.29
C TYR A 122 -20.07 -5.61 22.57
N ARG A 123 -19.34 -4.49 22.51
CA ARG A 123 -19.27 -3.56 23.64
C ARG A 123 -20.62 -2.93 23.92
N SER A 124 -21.31 -2.50 22.86
CA SER A 124 -22.65 -1.93 22.96
C SER A 124 -23.64 -2.93 23.56
N ASP A 125 -23.68 -4.16 23.02
CA ASP A 125 -24.57 -5.22 23.48
C ASP A 125 -24.31 -5.58 24.96
N LEU A 126 -23.04 -5.67 25.36
CA LEU A 126 -22.68 -5.95 26.74
C LEU A 126 -23.08 -4.82 27.68
N ALA A 127 -22.91 -3.56 27.26
CA ALA A 127 -23.34 -2.40 28.03
C ALA A 127 -24.88 -2.38 28.20
N ALA A 128 -25.63 -2.69 27.15
CA ALA A 128 -27.08 -2.80 27.19
C ALA A 128 -27.54 -3.92 28.14
N GLN A 129 -26.92 -5.10 28.07
CA GLN A 129 -27.21 -6.22 28.98
C GLN A 129 -26.94 -5.86 30.45
N LEU A 130 -25.82 -5.20 30.73
CA LEU A 130 -25.49 -4.77 32.09
C LEU A 130 -26.45 -3.69 32.60
N HIS A 131 -26.88 -2.79 31.73
CA HIS A 131 -27.86 -1.76 32.08
C HIS A 131 -29.23 -2.38 32.38
N GLN A 132 -29.71 -3.28 31.51
CA GLN A 132 -30.97 -3.98 31.70
C GLN A 132 -30.98 -4.79 33.00
N LYS A 133 -29.90 -5.54 33.28
CA LYS A 133 -29.77 -6.28 34.54
C LYS A 133 -29.87 -5.36 35.77
N ARG A 134 -29.22 -4.19 35.74
CA ARG A 134 -29.32 -3.21 36.84
C ARG A 134 -30.73 -2.66 37.02
N MET A 135 -31.50 -2.52 35.93
CA MET A 135 -32.90 -2.11 36.01
C MET A 135 -33.76 -3.21 36.63
N GLU A 136 -33.56 -4.47 36.23
CA GLU A 136 -34.24 -5.64 36.82
C GLU A 136 -33.92 -5.76 38.32
N ASP A 137 -32.63 -5.71 38.70
CA ASP A 137 -32.18 -5.72 40.10
C ASP A 137 -32.82 -4.56 40.90
N GLY A 138 -32.94 -3.37 40.31
CA GLY A 138 -33.57 -2.20 40.92
C GLY A 138 -35.08 -2.36 41.14
N ILE A 139 -35.79 -2.98 40.20
CA ILE A 139 -37.21 -3.30 40.30
C ILE A 139 -37.44 -4.34 41.40
N GLU A 140 -36.62 -5.38 41.46
CA GLU A 140 -36.69 -6.42 42.51
C GLU A 140 -36.51 -5.82 43.91
N LEU A 141 -35.50 -4.95 44.08
CA LEU A 141 -35.27 -4.25 45.35
C LEU A 141 -36.45 -3.36 45.75
N TRP A 142 -37.06 -2.65 44.79
CA TRP A 142 -38.24 -1.83 45.04
C TRP A 142 -39.45 -2.66 45.48
N LEU A 143 -39.71 -3.79 44.82
CA LEU A 143 -40.79 -4.70 45.17
C LEU A 143 -40.59 -5.29 46.59
N GLN A 144 -39.38 -5.76 46.90
CA GLN A 144 -39.06 -6.29 48.23
C GLN A 144 -39.19 -5.24 49.35
N GLY A 145 -38.82 -3.99 49.07
CA GLY A 145 -39.00 -2.88 50.01
C GLY A 145 -40.48 -2.59 50.30
N ARG A 146 -41.36 -2.85 49.34
CA ARG A 146 -42.81 -2.62 49.45
C ARG A 146 -43.54 -3.75 50.18
N GLU A 147 -43.05 -4.98 50.12
CA GLU A 147 -43.62 -6.13 50.85
C GLU A 147 -43.23 -6.14 52.34
N ARG A 148 -42.20 -5.40 52.73
CA ARG A 148 -41.72 -5.29 54.12
C ARG A 148 -42.24 -4.05 54.87
N ALA A 149 -42.98 -3.17 54.19
CA ALA A 149 -43.60 -1.97 54.74
C ALA A 149 -45.11 -2.21 54.97
#